data_AF-A0A2E5YLL6-F1
#
_entry.id   AF-A0A2E5YLL6-F1
#
_cell.length_a   1.000
_cell.length_b   1.000
_cell.length_c   1.000
_cell.angle_alpha   90.00
_cell.angle_beta   90.00
_cell.angle_gamma   90.00
#
_symmetry.space_group_name_H-M   'P 1'
#
loop_
_entity.id
_entity.type
_entity.pdbx_description
1 polymer ?
#
loop_
_entity_poly.entity_id
_entity_poly.type
_entity_poly.pdbx_seq_one_letter_code
_entity_poly.pdbx_strand_id
1 'polypeptide(L)'
;MAIGRGPRRNRESECGADSRAARRLRGLGFCEQRISRCPAQSRSLRELHQLVGWRCRPDHGSSESLSCLELPDDAGRVPPDPIPIAFRIARSDRRDRRADVVGAPKGVGGSVNPKTTGLLALLALGLGAFVFFYEIEGDSSRRAAIEEAKKVHVGFEAAEITAVAFTTLDEIPTRFERSEGGWQLVAPIASRADGTALDAIAHALANMPREGSLEAGGSLEGFGLGEGAQTIRFEVAGEIRGLRIGRSTPVGGHLYVARLGDDEVGFVASYRVNAFKRNLADLRDRRIFQFEAGEIRTLRVLWPGEESGEESEVALARDDLGQWQMGVPLVGPADQEVVRDLLSNLAYLRAKTFVDEPGALLQTDTDERSREALRETALRFHWSVEGGHLERGARIAGEVDGGRLIEAPGGRLYTIPAERLDDFPRRLVDYRSKRVSSFDISAARRLEMEFPLIEEAGAEAGRAGVLRVVAELAESGWSSSGASFDADRASHLVRTLAGLRAVDIFADEMGSNELASVGLDPARATIRVEGGSDPAARPETLADLSIGYLDPDRGLFAKPGDAPTIFLLSAGAADDLPISAERYRADFEATANDEGRGPAADPEPGALFSLDPLEGVDLP
;
A
#
# COMPACT_ATOMS: atom_id res chain seq x y z
N MET A 1 66.26 46.57 37.47
CA MET A 1 65.17 47.27 38.18
C MET A 1 64.10 46.26 38.53
N ALA A 2 63.62 46.07 39.75
CA ALA A 2 64.25 45.91 41.06
C ALA A 2 63.15 45.24 41.93
N ILE A 3 63.33 43.98 42.36
CA ILE A 3 63.57 43.55 43.76
C ILE A 3 62.33 43.75 44.69
N GLY A 4 61.80 42.77 45.42
CA GLY A 4 62.17 41.38 45.68
C GLY A 4 61.63 40.87 47.03
N ARG A 5 61.90 39.58 47.29
CA ARG A 5 61.96 38.81 48.57
C ARG A 5 60.77 37.94 49.00
N GLY A 6 60.98 36.62 48.87
CA GLY A 6 60.34 35.54 49.66
C GLY A 6 60.89 35.44 51.10
N PRO A 7 60.74 34.30 51.84
CA PRO A 7 61.52 33.07 51.55
C PRO A 7 60.97 31.68 52.00
N ARG A 8 61.52 30.61 51.35
CA ARG A 8 62.05 29.29 51.84
C ARG A 8 61.19 28.36 52.75
N ARG A 9 61.14 27.03 52.52
CA ARG A 9 62.21 26.02 52.80
C ARG A 9 61.82 24.58 52.36
N ASN A 10 62.82 23.84 51.85
CA ASN A 10 63.23 22.42 51.98
C ASN A 10 62.17 21.30 52.13
N ARG A 11 62.17 20.16 51.42
CA ARG A 11 63.21 19.23 50.86
C ARG A 11 64.00 18.43 51.90
N GLU A 12 63.69 17.13 52.01
CA GLU A 12 64.47 15.96 52.50
C GLU A 12 63.47 14.77 52.51
N SER A 13 63.75 13.48 52.25
CA SER A 13 64.94 12.66 51.89
C SER A 13 64.39 11.21 51.82
N GLU A 14 64.50 10.48 50.70
CA GLU A 14 65.46 9.37 50.42
C GLU A 14 65.30 8.03 51.17
N CYS A 15 65.69 6.96 50.44
CA CYS A 15 65.84 5.52 50.73
C CYS A 15 64.67 4.63 50.25
N GLY A 16 64.83 3.61 49.41
CA GLY A 16 66.00 3.00 48.79
C GLY A 16 65.69 1.54 48.40
N ALA A 17 66.53 0.98 47.53
CA ALA A 17 66.74 -0.45 47.22
C ALA A 17 66.06 -1.11 46.00
N ASP A 18 66.91 -1.28 44.99
CA ASP A 18 66.96 -2.27 43.91
C ASP A 18 66.50 -3.70 44.28
N SER A 19 65.94 -4.43 43.29
CA SER A 19 66.55 -5.69 42.82
C SER A 19 65.94 -6.23 41.51
N ARG A 20 66.86 -6.69 40.66
CA ARG A 20 66.70 -7.29 39.33
C ARG A 20 66.13 -8.72 39.41
N ALA A 21 65.41 -9.19 38.38
CA ALA A 21 65.85 -10.30 37.50
C ALA A 21 64.71 -10.95 36.68
N ALA A 22 64.86 -10.86 35.35
CA ALA A 22 64.66 -11.88 34.30
C ALA A 22 63.64 -13.04 34.47
N ARG A 23 62.78 -13.24 33.46
CA ARG A 23 62.97 -14.29 32.41
C ARG A 23 61.87 -14.32 31.34
N ARG A 24 62.26 -14.94 30.23
CA ARG A 24 61.69 -15.05 28.88
C ARG A 24 60.53 -16.07 28.74
N LEU A 25 59.74 -15.82 27.68
CA LEU A 25 59.11 -16.77 26.73
C LEU A 25 57.98 -17.69 27.22
N ARG A 26 56.80 -17.55 26.61
CA ARG A 26 56.29 -18.46 25.55
C ARG A 26 54.99 -17.91 24.96
N GLY A 27 54.95 -17.85 23.63
CA GLY A 27 53.70 -17.69 22.88
C GLY A 27 52.92 -19.00 22.83
N LEU A 28 51.60 -18.86 22.79
CA LEU A 28 50.66 -19.87 22.32
C LEU A 28 49.57 -19.12 21.55
N GLY A 29 49.51 -19.38 20.26
CA GLY A 29 48.41 -18.95 19.40
C GLY A 29 47.12 -19.65 19.81
N PHE A 30 45.99 -18.96 19.63
CA PHE A 30 44.67 -19.58 19.64
C PHE A 30 43.99 -19.34 18.31
N CYS A 31 43.54 -20.47 17.77
CA CYS A 31 42.98 -20.69 16.46
C CYS A 31 41.68 -19.93 16.22
N GLU A 32 41.53 -19.48 14.98
CA GLU A 32 40.25 -19.29 14.31
C GLU A 32 39.38 -20.54 14.47
N GLN A 33 38.22 -20.39 15.11
CA GLN A 33 37.14 -21.39 15.01
C GLN A 33 36.23 -21.01 13.85
N ARG A 34 36.46 -21.68 12.71
CA ARG A 34 35.47 -21.85 11.65
C ARG A 34 34.29 -22.65 12.23
N ILE A 35 33.11 -22.03 12.28
CA ILE A 35 31.86 -22.75 12.51
C ILE A 35 31.41 -23.32 11.17
N SER A 36 31.45 -24.65 11.10
CA SER A 36 31.04 -25.47 9.97
C SER A 36 29.55 -25.35 9.68
N ARG A 37 29.22 -24.91 8.46
CA ARG A 37 27.89 -25.10 7.86
C ARG A 37 27.68 -26.58 7.57
N CYS A 38 26.72 -27.21 8.24
CA CYS A 38 26.17 -28.49 7.79
C CYS A 38 25.07 -28.24 6.74
N PRO A 39 25.08 -28.94 5.60
CA PRO A 39 24.04 -28.86 4.59
C PRO A 39 22.88 -29.79 4.96
N ALA A 40 21.66 -29.27 5.01
CA ALA A 40 20.46 -30.11 5.06
C ALA A 40 20.11 -30.56 3.65
N GLN A 41 20.26 -31.86 3.40
CA GLN A 41 19.91 -32.53 2.15
C GLN A 41 18.40 -32.52 1.90
N SER A 42 18.04 -32.27 0.64
CA SER A 42 16.74 -32.55 0.04
C SER A 42 16.48 -34.05 0.01
N ARG A 43 15.40 -34.51 0.66
CA ARG A 43 14.83 -35.84 0.39
C ARG A 43 13.55 -35.70 -0.43
N SER A 44 13.57 -36.36 -1.57
CA SER A 44 12.45 -36.65 -2.45
C SER A 44 11.45 -37.59 -1.81
N LEU A 45 10.15 -37.25 -1.87
CA LEU A 45 9.06 -38.22 -1.80
C LEU A 45 8.14 -37.97 -3.00
N ARG A 46 8.10 -38.94 -3.90
CA ARG A 46 7.12 -39.03 -5.00
C ARG A 46 5.78 -39.49 -4.45
N GLU A 47 4.76 -38.67 -4.74
CA GLU A 47 3.42 -38.99 -5.23
C GLU A 47 2.63 -40.15 -4.60
N LEU A 48 1.44 -39.79 -4.09
CA LEU A 48 0.19 -40.43 -4.53
C LEU A 48 -0.97 -39.43 -4.47
N HIS A 49 -1.57 -39.24 -5.64
CA HIS A 49 -2.87 -38.69 -5.98
C HIS A 49 -3.94 -38.73 -4.87
N GLN A 50 -4.75 -37.66 -4.76
CA GLN A 50 -6.16 -37.67 -5.20
C GLN A 50 -6.91 -36.36 -4.82
N LEU A 51 -7.68 -35.86 -5.79
CA LEU A 51 -8.89 -35.02 -5.67
C LEU A 51 -8.73 -33.53 -5.35
N VAL A 52 -8.39 -32.75 -6.39
CA VAL A 52 -8.93 -31.39 -6.59
C VAL A 52 -10.17 -31.51 -7.47
N GLY A 53 -11.32 -31.08 -6.96
CA GLY A 53 -12.59 -31.18 -7.67
C GLY A 53 -13.73 -30.51 -6.91
N TRP A 54 -13.85 -29.20 -7.13
CA TRP A 54 -15.08 -28.41 -7.13
C TRP A 54 -16.01 -28.45 -5.90
N ARG A 55 -16.25 -27.26 -5.33
CA ARG A 55 -17.61 -26.72 -5.10
C ARG A 55 -17.56 -25.25 -4.67
N CYS A 56 -17.62 -24.37 -5.65
CA CYS A 56 -18.43 -23.15 -5.54
C CYS A 56 -19.66 -23.39 -6.42
N ARG A 57 -20.82 -23.60 -5.80
CA ARG A 57 -22.10 -23.18 -6.38
C ARG A 57 -23.15 -22.89 -5.29
N PRO A 58 -23.93 -21.81 -5.48
CA PRO A 58 -25.07 -21.40 -4.67
C PRO A 58 -26.38 -22.06 -5.16
N ASP A 59 -27.50 -21.78 -4.47
CA ASP A 59 -28.90 -21.64 -4.95
C ASP A 59 -29.83 -21.73 -3.71
N HIS A 60 -30.90 -20.94 -3.47
CA HIS A 60 -31.95 -20.31 -4.30
C HIS A 60 -32.42 -18.99 -3.62
N GLY A 61 -33.03 -17.95 -4.20
CA GLY A 61 -33.72 -17.68 -5.48
C GLY A 61 -35.01 -16.88 -5.18
N SER A 62 -35.22 -15.63 -5.65
CA SER A 62 -36.12 -15.19 -6.76
C SER A 62 -36.41 -13.67 -6.59
N SER A 63 -36.73 -12.80 -7.56
CA SER A 63 -36.82 -12.74 -9.04
C SER A 63 -37.06 -11.26 -9.43
N GLU A 64 -36.45 -10.68 -10.49
CA GLU A 64 -37.04 -10.23 -11.79
C GLU A 64 -36.21 -8.99 -12.23
N SER A 65 -35.89 -8.64 -13.49
CA SER A 65 -36.29 -9.08 -14.83
C SER A 65 -35.39 -8.42 -15.91
N LEU A 66 -35.16 -9.13 -17.04
CA LEU A 66 -35.13 -8.68 -18.46
C LEU A 66 -34.03 -7.67 -18.92
N SER A 67 -33.34 -7.75 -20.08
CA SER A 67 -33.33 -8.60 -21.28
C SER A 67 -32.13 -8.20 -22.14
N CYS A 68 -31.48 -9.16 -22.81
CA CYS A 68 -30.69 -8.92 -24.03
C CYS A 68 -31.01 -10.04 -25.03
N LEU A 69 -31.36 -9.69 -26.26
CA LEU A 69 -31.19 -10.55 -27.44
C LEU A 69 -31.51 -9.78 -28.72
N GLU A 70 -30.60 -9.86 -29.71
CA GLU A 70 -30.97 -10.35 -31.05
C GLU A 70 -29.75 -10.90 -31.81
N LEU A 71 -30.07 -11.93 -32.60
CA LEU A 71 -29.33 -12.98 -33.35
C LEU A 71 -28.91 -12.47 -34.77
N PRO A 72 -28.36 -13.25 -35.77
CA PRO A 72 -28.61 -14.70 -36.02
C PRO A 72 -27.61 -15.58 -36.84
N ASP A 73 -27.96 -16.89 -36.89
CA ASP A 73 -27.94 -17.90 -38.00
C ASP A 73 -26.60 -18.29 -38.72
N ASP A 74 -26.34 -19.51 -39.23
CA ASP A 74 -27.10 -20.76 -39.43
C ASP A 74 -26.18 -21.95 -39.86
N ALA A 75 -26.80 -23.13 -40.00
CA ALA A 75 -26.40 -24.34 -40.78
C ALA A 75 -25.62 -25.46 -40.05
N GLY A 76 -26.00 -26.74 -40.08
CA GLY A 76 -27.13 -27.46 -40.67
C GLY A 76 -26.88 -28.98 -40.68
N ARG A 77 -27.97 -29.76 -40.85
CA ARG A 77 -28.12 -31.22 -41.17
C ARG A 77 -28.47 -32.22 -40.05
N VAL A 78 -29.25 -33.23 -40.48
CA VAL A 78 -30.35 -33.99 -39.83
C VAL A 78 -30.14 -35.53 -40.06
N PRO A 79 -31.06 -36.48 -39.73
CA PRO A 79 -31.16 -37.41 -38.57
C PRO A 79 -30.92 -38.92 -38.95
N PRO A 80 -31.28 -39.94 -38.13
CA PRO A 80 -32.66 -40.50 -38.11
C PRO A 80 -33.20 -41.02 -36.74
N ASP A 81 -34.54 -41.09 -36.67
CA ASP A 81 -35.45 -41.58 -35.60
C ASP A 81 -35.48 -43.14 -35.42
N PRO A 82 -36.55 -43.80 -34.88
CA PRO A 82 -37.39 -43.65 -33.65
C PRO A 82 -37.40 -44.97 -32.80
N ILE A 83 -38.17 -45.17 -31.71
CA ILE A 83 -39.58 -45.67 -31.55
C ILE A 83 -39.70 -46.23 -30.09
N PRO A 84 -40.85 -46.67 -29.51
CA PRO A 84 -42.16 -46.07 -29.18
C PRO A 84 -42.44 -46.09 -27.64
N ILE A 85 -43.60 -45.58 -27.20
CA ILE A 85 -44.65 -46.39 -26.54
C ILE A 85 -45.98 -45.63 -26.65
N ALA A 86 -46.99 -46.33 -27.15
CA ALA A 86 -48.36 -45.87 -27.36
C ALA A 86 -49.27 -46.31 -26.21
N PHE A 87 -50.33 -45.54 -25.91
CA PHE A 87 -51.60 -46.11 -25.46
C PHE A 87 -52.80 -45.41 -26.13
N ARG A 88 -53.77 -46.25 -26.48
CA ARG A 88 -54.97 -46.04 -27.31
C ARG A 88 -56.00 -45.09 -26.69
N ILE A 89 -56.88 -44.53 -27.53
CA ILE A 89 -58.33 -44.83 -27.58
C ILE A 89 -58.86 -44.55 -29.00
N ALA A 90 -59.92 -45.30 -29.36
CA ALA A 90 -60.38 -45.69 -30.67
C ALA A 90 -61.15 -44.64 -31.51
N ARG A 91 -61.23 -44.92 -32.82
CA ARG A 91 -62.07 -44.27 -33.85
C ARG A 91 -63.51 -44.78 -33.80
N SER A 92 -64.49 -43.95 -34.16
CA SER A 92 -65.66 -44.39 -34.91
C SER A 92 -66.12 -43.36 -35.95
N ASP A 93 -66.05 -43.83 -37.19
CA ASP A 93 -66.79 -43.63 -38.44
C ASP A 93 -67.62 -42.38 -38.81
N ARG A 94 -67.52 -42.10 -40.12
CA ARG A 94 -68.32 -41.23 -41.00
C ARG A 94 -69.55 -42.04 -41.46
N ARG A 95 -70.79 -41.57 -41.63
CA ARG A 95 -71.35 -40.54 -42.55
C ARG A 95 -72.88 -40.70 -42.45
N ASP A 96 -73.66 -39.62 -42.39
CA ASP A 96 -74.53 -39.18 -43.50
C ASP A 96 -75.49 -38.02 -43.12
N ARG A 97 -75.49 -37.02 -44.01
CA ARG A 97 -76.56 -36.09 -44.41
C ARG A 97 -77.54 -35.53 -43.36
N ARG A 98 -77.49 -34.19 -43.21
CA ARG A 98 -78.63 -33.28 -43.52
C ARG A 98 -78.18 -31.82 -43.61
N ALA A 99 -78.88 -31.09 -44.48
CA ALA A 99 -78.76 -29.67 -44.75
C ALA A 99 -79.21 -28.82 -43.55
N ASP A 100 -78.53 -27.69 -43.30
CA ASP A 100 -79.11 -26.34 -43.26
C ASP A 100 -78.13 -25.34 -42.63
N VAL A 101 -77.91 -24.25 -43.38
CA VAL A 101 -77.89 -22.83 -43.00
C VAL A 101 -77.27 -22.39 -41.63
N VAL A 102 -76.46 -21.33 -41.73
CA VAL A 102 -76.08 -20.30 -40.72
C VAL A 102 -74.71 -20.45 -40.01
N GLY A 103 -73.74 -19.64 -40.46
CA GLY A 103 -73.01 -18.68 -39.62
C GLY A 103 -71.79 -19.14 -38.81
N ALA A 104 -70.63 -18.56 -39.12
CA ALA A 104 -69.46 -18.54 -38.24
C ALA A 104 -69.75 -17.84 -36.89
N PRO A 105 -69.28 -18.34 -35.73
CA PRO A 105 -69.04 -17.48 -34.59
C PRO A 105 -67.65 -16.85 -34.71
N LYS A 106 -67.61 -15.53 -34.91
CA LYS A 106 -66.45 -14.68 -34.61
C LYS A 106 -66.04 -14.88 -33.14
N GLY A 107 -64.75 -14.65 -32.88
CA GLY A 107 -64.10 -14.90 -31.60
C GLY A 107 -64.79 -14.33 -30.37
N VAL A 108 -64.70 -15.07 -29.27
CA VAL A 108 -64.95 -14.54 -27.93
C VAL A 108 -63.63 -13.94 -27.44
N GLY A 109 -63.34 -12.73 -27.91
CA GLY A 109 -62.56 -11.80 -27.11
C GLY A 109 -63.39 -11.48 -25.88
N GLY A 110 -63.22 -12.26 -24.81
CA GLY A 110 -63.78 -11.93 -23.52
C GLY A 110 -63.13 -10.62 -23.08
N SER A 111 -63.84 -9.50 -23.25
CA SER A 111 -63.43 -8.24 -22.65
C SER A 111 -63.32 -8.50 -21.15
N VAL A 112 -62.09 -8.57 -20.64
CA VAL A 112 -61.86 -8.47 -19.20
C VAL A 112 -62.58 -7.23 -18.74
N ASN A 113 -63.66 -7.41 -17.99
CA ASN A 113 -64.43 -6.29 -17.50
C ASN A 113 -63.48 -5.49 -16.59
N PRO A 114 -63.10 -4.25 -16.94
CA PRO A 114 -62.04 -3.52 -16.24
C PRO A 114 -62.39 -3.31 -14.75
N LYS A 115 -63.68 -3.36 -14.41
CA LYS A 115 -64.17 -3.32 -13.04
C LYS A 115 -63.86 -4.59 -12.26
N THR A 116 -64.03 -5.77 -12.88
CA THR A 116 -63.76 -7.07 -12.25
C THR A 116 -62.26 -7.32 -12.15
N THR A 117 -61.48 -6.94 -13.16
CA THR A 117 -60.02 -6.99 -13.12
C THR A 117 -59.45 -6.02 -12.08
N GLY A 118 -60.01 -4.81 -11.96
CA GLY A 118 -59.63 -3.85 -10.91
C GLY A 118 -59.95 -4.36 -9.49
N LEU A 119 -61.10 -5.01 -9.29
CA LEU A 119 -61.47 -5.61 -8.01
C LEU A 119 -60.52 -6.76 -7.63
N LEU A 120 -60.18 -7.63 -8.58
CA LEU A 120 -59.23 -8.72 -8.35
C LEU A 120 -57.81 -8.21 -8.10
N ALA A 121 -57.39 -7.14 -8.78
CA ALA A 121 -56.10 -6.49 -8.52
C ALA A 121 -56.05 -5.88 -7.11
N LEU A 122 -57.12 -5.22 -6.66
CA LEU A 122 -57.22 -4.70 -5.29
C LEU A 122 -57.22 -5.81 -4.24
N LEU A 123 -57.92 -6.92 -4.50
CA LEU A 123 -57.91 -8.09 -3.63
C LEU A 123 -56.50 -8.71 -3.56
N ALA A 124 -55.82 -8.84 -4.71
CA ALA A 124 -54.46 -9.36 -4.77
C ALA A 124 -53.46 -8.44 -4.05
N LEU A 125 -53.58 -7.11 -4.19
CA LEU A 125 -52.77 -6.15 -3.44
C LEU A 125 -53.07 -6.20 -1.94
N GLY A 126 -54.34 -6.34 -1.55
CA GLY A 126 -54.73 -6.51 -0.15
C GLY A 126 -54.19 -7.80 0.47
N LEU A 127 -54.23 -8.91 -0.27
CA LEU A 127 -53.67 -10.19 0.16
C LEU A 127 -52.13 -10.14 0.19
N GLY A 128 -51.50 -9.51 -0.81
CA GLY A 128 -50.06 -9.28 -0.87
C GLY A 128 -49.56 -8.43 0.30
N ALA A 129 -50.27 -7.35 0.65
CA ALA A 129 -49.98 -6.54 1.82
C ALA A 129 -50.16 -7.35 3.13
N PHE A 130 -51.22 -8.16 3.24
CA PHE A 130 -51.44 -9.02 4.41
C PHE A 130 -50.31 -10.04 4.61
N VAL A 131 -49.91 -10.74 3.54
CA VAL A 131 -48.78 -11.70 3.57
C VAL A 131 -47.47 -10.99 3.90
N PHE A 132 -47.21 -9.84 3.26
CA PHE A 132 -45.99 -9.07 3.52
C PHE A 132 -45.89 -8.62 4.99
N PHE A 133 -46.94 -8.02 5.57
CA PHE A 133 -46.88 -7.53 6.95
C PHE A 133 -46.97 -8.64 8.00
N TYR A 134 -47.73 -9.71 7.76
CA TYR A 134 -47.99 -10.73 8.78
C TYR A 134 -47.03 -11.92 8.71
N GLU A 135 -46.64 -12.34 7.50
CA GLU A 135 -45.80 -13.51 7.27
C GLU A 135 -44.33 -13.14 7.06
N ILE A 136 -44.02 -12.03 6.38
CA ILE A 136 -42.64 -11.61 6.15
C ILE A 136 -42.15 -10.69 7.28
N GLU A 137 -42.81 -9.55 7.49
CA GLU A 137 -42.43 -8.57 8.52
C GLU A 137 -42.78 -9.03 9.95
N GLY A 138 -43.87 -9.79 10.09
CA GLY A 138 -44.26 -10.37 11.38
C GLY A 138 -43.34 -11.51 11.83
N ASP A 139 -42.79 -12.29 10.90
CA ASP A 139 -41.81 -13.32 11.20
C ASP A 139 -40.42 -12.72 11.43
N SER A 140 -40.01 -11.72 10.65
CA SER A 140 -38.75 -10.97 10.90
C SER A 140 -38.76 -10.32 12.28
N SER A 141 -39.85 -9.62 12.64
CA SER A 141 -40.02 -8.98 13.95
C SER A 141 -40.03 -9.98 15.10
N ARG A 142 -40.69 -11.13 14.93
CA ARG A 142 -40.72 -12.19 15.93
C ARG A 142 -39.36 -12.84 16.12
N ARG A 143 -38.63 -13.12 15.04
CA ARG A 143 -37.27 -13.63 15.08
C ARG A 143 -36.33 -12.62 15.73
N ALA A 144 -36.44 -11.34 15.39
CA ALA A 144 -35.67 -10.27 16.02
C ALA A 144 -35.96 -10.17 17.51
N ALA A 145 -37.22 -10.24 17.94
CA ALA A 145 -37.58 -10.25 19.36
C ALA A 145 -37.06 -11.49 20.10
N ILE A 146 -37.05 -12.67 19.47
CA ILE A 146 -36.47 -13.90 20.03
C ILE A 146 -34.95 -13.78 20.16
N GLU A 147 -34.26 -13.27 19.13
CA GLU A 147 -32.82 -13.06 19.17
C GLU A 147 -32.42 -11.98 20.19
N GLU A 148 -33.20 -10.90 20.30
CA GLU A 148 -33.04 -9.87 21.32
C GLU A 148 -33.20 -10.46 22.73
N ALA A 149 -34.25 -11.26 22.97
CA ALA A 149 -34.48 -11.91 24.27
C ALA A 149 -33.40 -12.94 24.65
N LYS A 150 -32.61 -13.42 23.68
CA LYS A 150 -31.44 -14.27 23.92
C LYS A 150 -30.21 -13.48 24.32
N LYS A 151 -30.19 -12.15 24.26
CA LYS A 151 -29.02 -11.35 24.66
C LYS A 151 -28.92 -11.22 26.18
N VAL A 152 -27.71 -10.98 26.69
CA VAL A 152 -27.47 -10.68 28.11
C VAL A 152 -28.08 -9.33 28.47
N HIS A 153 -27.81 -8.33 27.64
CA HIS A 153 -28.37 -7.00 27.72
C HIS A 153 -29.38 -6.79 26.59
N VAL A 154 -30.48 -6.12 26.88
CA VAL A 154 -31.58 -5.90 25.93
C VAL A 154 -31.99 -4.43 25.90
N GLY A 155 -32.59 -4.02 24.78
CA GLY A 155 -33.28 -2.73 24.65
C GLY A 155 -32.35 -1.54 24.39
N PHE A 156 -31.24 -1.76 23.68
CA PHE A 156 -30.39 -0.70 23.12
C PHE A 156 -29.49 -1.24 22.00
N GLU A 157 -29.05 -0.35 21.12
CA GLU A 157 -28.04 -0.64 20.11
C GLU A 157 -26.63 -0.21 20.55
N ALA A 158 -25.61 -0.79 19.90
CA ALA A 158 -24.20 -0.47 20.20
C ALA A 158 -23.88 1.02 20.06
N ALA A 159 -24.53 1.71 19.11
CA ALA A 159 -24.32 3.13 18.84
C ALA A 159 -24.87 4.05 19.96
N GLU A 160 -25.77 3.54 20.80
CA GLU A 160 -26.34 4.27 21.94
C GLU A 160 -25.43 4.26 23.17
N ILE A 161 -24.38 3.43 23.17
CA ILE A 161 -23.38 3.42 24.25
C ILE A 161 -22.50 4.66 24.13
N THR A 162 -22.54 5.50 25.17
CA THR A 162 -21.84 6.80 25.21
C THR A 162 -20.60 6.78 26.10
N ALA A 163 -20.51 5.85 27.05
CA ALA A 163 -19.32 5.67 27.88
C ALA A 163 -19.10 4.19 28.20
N VAL A 164 -17.84 3.79 28.37
CA VAL A 164 -17.45 2.45 28.80
C VAL A 164 -16.30 2.57 29.81
N ALA A 165 -16.39 1.86 30.93
CA ALA A 165 -15.38 1.83 31.98
C ALA A 165 -15.11 0.40 32.46
N PHE A 166 -13.84 0.00 32.46
CA PHE A 166 -13.39 -1.31 32.90
C PHE A 166 -11.91 -1.29 33.27
N THR A 167 -11.48 -2.32 34.01
CA THR A 167 -10.07 -2.57 34.26
C THR A 167 -9.47 -3.36 33.11
N THR A 168 -8.42 -2.83 32.52
CA THR A 168 -7.68 -3.45 31.40
C THR A 168 -6.86 -4.65 31.86
N LEU A 169 -6.26 -5.38 30.91
CA LEU A 169 -5.46 -6.58 31.19
C LEU A 169 -4.19 -6.28 32.01
N ASP A 170 -3.64 -5.07 31.84
CA ASP A 170 -2.53 -4.50 32.61
C ASP A 170 -2.98 -3.88 33.95
N GLU A 171 -4.18 -4.25 34.43
CA GLU A 171 -4.75 -3.86 35.73
C GLU A 171 -5.01 -2.35 35.91
N ILE A 172 -5.14 -1.61 34.81
CA ILE A 172 -5.38 -0.17 34.84
C ILE A 172 -6.89 0.11 34.78
N PRO A 173 -7.49 0.83 35.75
CA PRO A 173 -8.86 1.26 35.65
C PRO A 173 -8.98 2.35 34.57
N THR A 174 -9.81 2.12 33.57
CA THR A 174 -9.96 3.02 32.43
C THR A 174 -11.41 3.44 32.24
N ARG A 175 -11.60 4.67 31.75
CA ARG A 175 -12.91 5.18 31.35
C ARG A 175 -12.80 5.89 30.01
N PHE A 176 -13.70 5.52 29.12
CA PHE A 176 -13.81 6.07 27.78
C PHE A 176 -15.18 6.70 27.58
N GLU A 177 -15.21 7.81 26.84
CA GLU A 177 -16.44 8.52 26.48
C GLU A 177 -16.47 8.83 24.99
N ARG A 178 -17.67 8.83 24.42
CA ARG A 178 -17.91 9.22 23.03
C ARG A 178 -18.13 10.74 22.98
N SER A 179 -17.38 11.41 22.12
CA SER A 179 -17.47 12.85 21.85
C SER A 179 -17.73 13.10 20.37
N GLU A 180 -17.95 14.36 19.96
CA GLU A 180 -18.13 14.73 18.54
C GLU A 180 -16.96 14.28 17.64
N GLY A 181 -15.75 14.16 18.19
CA GLY A 181 -14.55 13.68 17.50
C GLY A 181 -14.28 12.17 17.64
N GLY A 182 -15.23 11.39 18.15
CA GLY A 182 -15.09 9.96 18.42
C GLY A 182 -14.76 9.64 19.89
N TRP A 183 -14.29 8.41 20.13
CA TRP A 183 -13.98 7.90 21.46
C TRP A 183 -12.73 8.57 22.06
N GLN A 184 -12.83 8.99 23.32
CA GLN A 184 -11.75 9.57 24.11
C GLN A 184 -11.50 8.74 25.37
N LEU A 185 -10.24 8.53 25.72
CA LEU A 185 -9.82 8.07 27.04
C LEU A 185 -9.88 9.27 27.99
N VAL A 186 -10.71 9.18 29.02
CA VAL A 186 -10.89 10.24 30.03
C VAL A 186 -10.05 9.95 31.28
N ALA A 187 -9.88 8.68 31.63
CA ALA A 187 -9.04 8.23 32.74
C ALA A 187 -8.30 6.94 32.36
N PRO A 188 -7.03 6.75 32.76
CA PRO A 188 -6.28 7.62 33.68
C PRO A 188 -5.67 8.88 33.04
N ILE A 189 -5.47 8.87 31.72
CA ILE A 189 -4.78 9.95 31.00
C ILE A 189 -5.67 10.40 29.84
N ALA A 190 -6.03 11.68 29.85
CA ALA A 190 -6.85 12.28 28.79
C ALA A 190 -6.16 12.17 27.42
N SER A 191 -6.68 11.32 26.53
CA SER A 191 -6.14 11.12 25.19
C SER A 191 -7.17 10.52 24.23
N ARG A 192 -6.85 10.45 22.94
CA ARG A 192 -7.72 9.80 21.94
C ARG A 192 -7.73 8.29 22.13
N ALA A 193 -8.89 7.68 21.95
CA ALA A 193 -9.04 6.23 21.98
C ALA A 193 -9.14 5.63 20.57
N ASP A 194 -8.81 4.35 20.47
CA ASP A 194 -9.03 3.58 19.24
C ASP A 194 -10.53 3.32 19.08
N GLY A 195 -11.16 4.06 18.18
CA GLY A 195 -12.60 3.96 17.96
C GLY A 195 -13.02 2.58 17.45
N THR A 196 -12.20 1.92 16.64
CA THR A 196 -12.50 0.58 16.12
C THR A 196 -12.56 -0.44 17.25
N ALA A 197 -11.57 -0.38 18.16
CA ALA A 197 -11.52 -1.26 19.32
C ALA A 197 -12.70 -1.02 20.27
N LEU A 198 -13.06 0.24 20.51
CA LEU A 198 -14.17 0.56 21.42
C LEU A 198 -15.54 0.31 20.82
N ASP A 199 -15.73 0.52 19.52
CA ASP A 199 -16.96 0.15 18.82
C ASP A 199 -17.14 -1.38 18.84
N ALA A 200 -16.06 -2.16 18.74
CA ALA A 200 -16.12 -3.62 18.91
C ALA A 200 -16.51 -4.02 20.35
N ILE A 201 -16.04 -3.30 21.36
CA ILE A 201 -16.44 -3.48 22.77
C ILE A 201 -17.92 -3.13 22.96
N ALA A 202 -18.37 -1.99 22.42
CA ALA A 202 -19.77 -1.56 22.47
C ALA A 202 -20.69 -2.57 21.77
N HIS A 203 -20.29 -3.06 20.61
CA HIS A 203 -21.01 -4.12 19.89
C HIS A 203 -21.05 -5.43 20.68
N ALA A 204 -19.94 -5.82 21.32
CA ALA A 204 -19.90 -7.00 22.18
C ALA A 204 -20.86 -6.86 23.36
N LEU A 205 -20.95 -5.68 23.99
CA LEU A 205 -21.89 -5.42 25.11
C LEU A 205 -23.36 -5.46 24.66
N ALA A 206 -23.68 -4.82 23.53
CA ALA A 206 -25.04 -4.74 23.02
C ALA A 206 -25.57 -6.07 22.48
N ASN A 207 -24.71 -6.90 21.88
CA ASN A 207 -25.12 -8.09 21.13
C ASN A 207 -24.65 -9.42 21.74
N MET A 208 -24.23 -9.44 23.00
CA MET A 208 -23.77 -10.67 23.65
C MET A 208 -24.92 -11.67 23.83
N PRO A 209 -24.93 -12.84 23.18
CA PRO A 209 -25.94 -13.85 23.43
C PRO A 209 -25.67 -14.57 24.76
N ARG A 210 -26.71 -14.69 25.56
CA ARG A 210 -26.84 -15.55 26.73
C ARG A 210 -27.19 -16.96 26.25
N GLU A 211 -26.37 -17.93 26.61
CA GLU A 211 -26.58 -19.33 26.19
C GLU A 211 -27.46 -20.11 27.17
N GLY A 212 -27.61 -19.59 28.38
CA GLY A 212 -28.61 -20.00 29.34
C GLY A 212 -28.50 -19.15 30.61
N SER A 213 -29.46 -19.35 31.51
CA SER A 213 -29.44 -18.77 32.85
C SER A 213 -29.68 -19.84 33.91
N LEU A 214 -29.20 -19.53 35.10
CA LEU A 214 -29.40 -20.28 36.32
C LEU A 214 -30.13 -19.36 37.29
N GLU A 215 -31.22 -19.85 37.87
CA GLU A 215 -31.78 -19.25 39.07
C GLU A 215 -30.72 -19.37 40.17
N ALA A 216 -30.21 -18.24 40.66
CA ALA A 216 -29.18 -18.23 41.70
C ALA A 216 -29.79 -18.69 43.02
N GLY A 217 -29.82 -20.02 43.25
CA GLY A 217 -30.15 -20.61 44.56
C GLY A 217 -29.06 -20.41 45.63
N GLY A 218 -28.10 -19.50 45.40
CA GLY A 218 -26.92 -19.24 46.23
C GLY A 218 -26.26 -17.87 45.92
N SER A 219 -25.19 -17.51 46.64
CA SER A 219 -24.52 -16.21 46.50
C SER A 219 -23.76 -16.07 45.17
N LEU A 220 -23.73 -14.85 44.60
CA LEU A 220 -22.95 -14.50 43.39
C LEU A 220 -21.46 -14.84 43.52
N GLU A 221 -20.92 -14.84 44.75
CA GLU A 221 -19.56 -15.29 45.07
C GLU A 221 -19.29 -16.72 44.60
N GLY A 222 -20.27 -17.62 44.75
CA GLY A 222 -20.18 -19.00 44.29
C GLY A 222 -19.94 -19.12 42.78
N PHE A 223 -20.16 -18.07 42.00
CA PHE A 223 -19.91 -18.03 40.56
C PHE A 223 -18.71 -17.15 40.19
N GLY A 224 -17.98 -16.63 41.18
CA GLY A 224 -16.93 -15.63 40.97
C GLY A 224 -17.47 -14.26 40.53
N LEU A 225 -18.76 -13.99 40.76
CA LEU A 225 -19.46 -12.74 40.40
C LEU A 225 -19.61 -11.79 41.59
N GLY A 226 -18.80 -11.99 42.64
CA GLY A 226 -18.74 -11.14 43.84
C GLY A 226 -17.95 -9.85 43.64
N GLU A 227 -17.44 -9.28 44.73
CA GLU A 227 -16.77 -7.96 44.73
C GLU A 227 -15.48 -7.91 43.89
N GLY A 228 -14.75 -9.03 43.79
CA GLY A 228 -13.54 -9.16 42.97
C GLY A 228 -13.78 -9.49 41.48
N ALA A 229 -15.03 -9.55 41.03
CA ALA A 229 -15.35 -9.88 39.65
C ALA A 229 -14.96 -8.74 38.69
N GLN A 230 -14.43 -9.08 37.51
CA GLN A 230 -14.21 -8.07 36.47
C GLN A 230 -15.56 -7.47 36.07
N THR A 231 -15.69 -6.16 36.22
CA THR A 231 -16.94 -5.44 35.97
C THR A 231 -16.71 -4.43 34.85
N ILE A 232 -17.51 -4.56 33.79
CA ILE A 232 -17.56 -3.58 32.69
C ILE A 232 -18.80 -2.74 32.91
N ARG A 233 -18.61 -1.43 33.13
CA ARG A 233 -19.70 -0.46 33.24
C ARG A 233 -19.82 0.30 31.94
N PHE A 234 -21.03 0.62 31.54
CA PHE A 234 -21.28 1.40 30.33
C PHE A 234 -22.53 2.24 30.48
N GLU A 235 -22.59 3.36 29.75
CA GLU A 235 -23.69 4.33 29.82
C GLU A 235 -24.51 4.30 28.53
N VAL A 236 -25.83 4.15 28.67
CA VAL A 236 -26.80 4.17 27.56
C VAL A 236 -27.93 5.11 27.93
N ALA A 237 -28.20 6.13 27.10
CA ALA A 237 -29.24 7.12 27.35
C ALA A 237 -29.19 7.77 28.76
N GLY A 238 -27.98 7.91 29.34
CA GLY A 238 -27.76 8.43 30.69
C GLY A 238 -27.93 7.43 31.83
N GLU A 239 -28.31 6.18 31.54
CA GLU A 239 -28.37 5.09 32.52
C GLU A 239 -27.06 4.31 32.56
N ILE A 240 -26.53 4.08 33.77
CA ILE A 240 -25.38 3.21 33.98
C ILE A 240 -25.84 1.75 34.03
N ARG A 241 -25.33 0.95 33.11
CA ARG A 241 -25.48 -0.50 33.07
C ARG A 241 -24.13 -1.16 33.30
N GLY A 242 -24.12 -2.47 33.55
CA GLY A 242 -22.86 -3.18 33.63
C GLY A 242 -22.97 -4.69 33.55
N LEU A 243 -21.84 -5.30 33.23
CA LEU A 243 -21.64 -6.74 33.09
C LEU A 243 -20.55 -7.18 34.08
N ARG A 244 -20.88 -8.12 34.97
CA ARG A 244 -19.91 -8.84 35.80
C ARG A 244 -19.49 -10.11 35.07
N ILE A 245 -18.20 -10.37 35.01
CA ILE A 245 -17.60 -11.58 34.44
C ILE A 245 -17.02 -12.41 35.58
N GLY A 246 -17.51 -13.64 35.69
CA GLY A 246 -17.14 -14.58 36.74
C GLY A 246 -16.17 -15.65 36.28
N ARG A 247 -16.15 -16.78 37.01
CA ARG A 247 -15.26 -17.90 36.72
C ARG A 247 -15.75 -18.77 35.55
N SER A 248 -14.85 -19.61 35.04
CA SER A 248 -15.19 -20.61 34.04
C SER A 248 -16.18 -21.64 34.57
N THR A 249 -17.08 -22.10 33.70
CA THR A 249 -18.00 -23.18 34.04
C THR A 249 -17.24 -24.50 34.24
N PRO A 250 -17.77 -25.45 35.06
CA PRO A 250 -17.08 -26.72 35.33
C PRO A 250 -16.82 -27.58 34.09
N VAL A 251 -17.69 -27.49 33.08
CA VAL A 251 -17.59 -28.24 31.82
C VAL A 251 -16.60 -27.58 30.84
N GLY A 252 -16.10 -26.38 31.16
CA GLY A 252 -15.22 -25.59 30.29
C GLY A 252 -15.97 -24.89 29.16
N GLY A 253 -15.27 -24.03 28.42
CA GLY A 253 -15.80 -23.34 27.23
C GLY A 253 -16.66 -22.09 27.50
N HIS A 254 -17.27 -21.96 28.68
CA HIS A 254 -18.13 -20.83 29.04
C HIS A 254 -17.66 -20.11 30.31
N LEU A 255 -18.12 -18.88 30.51
CA LEU A 255 -17.94 -18.08 31.72
C LEU A 255 -19.30 -17.70 32.27
N TYR A 256 -19.40 -17.66 33.60
CA TYR A 256 -20.56 -17.07 34.25
C TYR A 256 -20.56 -15.54 34.09
N VAL A 257 -21.73 -14.95 33.87
CA VAL A 257 -21.93 -13.51 33.79
C VAL A 257 -23.19 -13.10 34.54
N ALA A 258 -23.22 -11.87 35.04
CA ALA A 258 -24.43 -11.26 35.60
C ALA A 258 -24.52 -9.80 35.24
N ARG A 259 -25.74 -9.28 35.09
CA ARG A 259 -25.95 -7.83 34.96
C ARG A 259 -25.66 -7.15 36.30
N LEU A 260 -25.20 -5.91 36.24
CA LEU A 260 -24.97 -5.11 37.44
C LEU A 260 -26.33 -4.82 38.10
N GLY A 261 -26.50 -5.27 39.35
CA GLY A 261 -27.73 -5.08 40.13
C GLY A 261 -28.71 -6.26 40.08
N ASP A 262 -28.46 -7.26 39.22
CA ASP A 262 -29.30 -8.47 39.13
C ASP A 262 -28.65 -9.68 39.81
N ASP A 263 -29.50 -10.56 40.36
CA ASP A 263 -29.10 -11.85 40.92
C ASP A 263 -29.16 -13.00 39.90
N GLU A 264 -29.68 -12.76 38.68
CA GLU A 264 -29.73 -13.76 37.63
C GLU A 264 -28.32 -14.05 37.08
N VAL A 265 -27.89 -15.32 37.16
CA VAL A 265 -26.60 -15.75 36.65
C VAL A 265 -26.78 -16.38 35.27
N GLY A 266 -26.23 -15.72 34.26
CA GLY A 266 -26.12 -16.26 32.91
C GLY A 266 -24.79 -16.97 32.67
N PHE A 267 -24.67 -17.64 31.53
CA PHE A 267 -23.37 -18.05 31.00
C PHE A 267 -23.26 -17.73 29.50
N VAL A 268 -22.04 -17.43 29.08
CA VAL A 268 -21.68 -17.08 27.71
C VAL A 268 -20.42 -17.83 27.29
N ALA A 269 -20.27 -18.14 26.00
CA ALA A 269 -19.02 -18.69 25.51
C ALA A 269 -17.82 -17.77 25.83
N SER A 270 -16.74 -18.37 26.32
CA SER A 270 -15.56 -17.66 26.84
C SER A 270 -14.88 -16.71 25.84
N TYR A 271 -14.95 -16.99 24.54
CA TYR A 271 -14.38 -16.09 23.53
C TYR A 271 -15.12 -14.75 23.42
N ARG A 272 -16.39 -14.67 23.87
CA ARG A 272 -17.22 -13.46 23.77
C ARG A 272 -16.74 -12.34 24.68
N VAL A 273 -15.99 -12.66 25.72
CA VAL A 273 -15.38 -11.66 26.62
C VAL A 273 -13.98 -11.23 26.19
N ASN A 274 -13.40 -11.82 25.13
CA ASN A 274 -12.05 -11.48 24.69
C ASN A 274 -11.94 -10.03 24.20
N ALA A 275 -13.03 -9.41 23.77
CA ALA A 275 -13.07 -7.99 23.41
C ALA A 275 -12.60 -7.07 24.56
N PHE A 276 -12.81 -7.49 25.81
CA PHE A 276 -12.45 -6.72 27.01
C PHE A 276 -11.04 -7.03 27.55
N LYS A 277 -10.37 -8.06 27.00
CA LYS A 277 -9.02 -8.47 27.40
C LYS A 277 -7.98 -7.72 26.56
N ARG A 278 -7.83 -6.43 26.83
CA ARG A 278 -6.92 -5.52 26.11
C ARG A 278 -6.04 -4.76 27.11
N ASN A 279 -4.81 -4.48 26.72
CA ASN A 279 -3.96 -3.53 27.45
C ASN A 279 -4.41 -2.10 27.13
N LEU A 280 -4.14 -1.14 28.00
CA LEU A 280 -4.51 0.26 27.76
C LEU A 280 -3.92 0.81 26.45
N ALA A 281 -2.68 0.44 26.12
CA ALA A 281 -2.01 0.85 24.88
C ALA A 281 -2.66 0.32 23.58
N ASP A 282 -3.49 -0.71 23.65
CA ASP A 282 -4.26 -1.23 22.50
C ASP A 282 -5.59 -0.50 22.30
N LEU A 283 -6.03 0.25 23.31
CA LEU A 283 -7.29 1.01 23.31
C LEU A 283 -7.07 2.51 23.03
N ARG A 284 -5.81 2.94 22.89
CA ARG A 284 -5.43 4.33 22.57
C ARG A 284 -5.17 4.48 21.08
N ASP A 285 -5.54 5.64 20.53
CA ASP A 285 -5.28 5.95 19.12
C ASP A 285 -3.77 6.09 18.89
N ARG A 286 -3.21 5.19 18.08
CA ARG A 286 -1.78 5.18 17.76
C ARG A 286 -1.39 6.18 16.68
N ARG A 287 -2.33 6.85 16.01
CA ARG A 287 -2.01 7.87 15.01
C ARG A 287 -1.35 9.07 15.69
N ILE A 288 -0.13 9.40 15.30
CA ILE A 288 0.60 10.53 15.88
C ILE A 288 0.03 11.86 15.36
N PHE A 289 -0.26 11.93 14.06
CA PHE A 289 -0.78 13.13 13.40
C PHE A 289 -2.24 12.98 12.98
N GLN A 290 -2.95 14.10 12.91
CA GLN A 290 -4.34 14.21 12.44
C GLN A 290 -4.43 15.36 11.44
N PHE A 291 -4.01 15.10 10.22
CA PHE A 291 -4.21 15.99 9.08
C PHE A 291 -4.44 15.16 7.84
N GLU A 292 -5.11 15.75 6.85
CA GLU A 292 -5.18 15.19 5.52
C GLU A 292 -4.03 15.75 4.67
N ALA A 293 -3.32 14.89 3.94
CA ALA A 293 -2.18 15.31 3.12
C ALA A 293 -2.56 16.34 2.03
N GLY A 294 -3.83 16.35 1.61
CA GLY A 294 -4.37 17.32 0.64
C GLY A 294 -4.49 18.74 1.20
N GLU A 295 -4.67 18.89 2.51
CA GLU A 295 -4.85 20.20 3.16
C GLU A 295 -3.52 20.92 3.40
N ILE A 296 -2.40 20.21 3.32
CA ILE A 296 -1.07 20.77 3.58
C ILE A 296 -0.63 21.65 2.41
N ARG A 297 -0.30 22.91 2.74
CA ARG A 297 0.12 23.94 1.78
C ARG A 297 1.62 24.20 1.80
N THR A 298 2.23 24.14 2.98
CA THR A 298 3.69 24.25 3.12
C THR A 298 4.23 23.11 3.98
N LEU A 299 5.43 22.67 3.66
CA LEU A 299 6.18 21.68 4.42
C LEU A 299 7.65 22.08 4.44
N ARG A 300 8.24 22.16 5.62
CA ARG A 300 9.65 22.43 5.83
C ARG A 300 10.25 21.24 6.56
N VAL A 301 11.30 20.67 5.99
CA VAL A 301 11.98 19.49 6.52
C VAL A 301 13.42 19.89 6.83
N LEU A 302 13.86 19.61 8.05
CA LEU A 302 15.23 19.87 8.50
C LEU A 302 15.86 18.58 9.01
N TRP A 303 17.15 18.39 8.72
CA TRP A 303 17.95 17.27 9.21
C TRP A 303 19.40 17.71 9.47
N PRO A 304 20.16 17.00 10.32
CA PRO A 304 21.58 17.26 10.50
C PRO A 304 22.35 17.11 9.18
N GLY A 305 23.14 18.12 8.78
CA GLY A 305 24.02 18.03 7.62
C GLY A 305 25.22 17.10 7.85
N GLU A 306 25.65 16.39 6.81
CA GLU A 306 26.71 15.38 6.89
C GLU A 306 28.12 15.98 7.11
N GLU A 307 28.41 17.19 6.62
CA GLU A 307 29.78 17.72 6.54
C GLU A 307 30.05 18.96 7.41
N SER A 308 29.11 19.89 7.55
CA SER A 308 29.35 21.22 8.16
C SER A 308 28.83 21.36 9.59
N GLY A 309 28.07 20.38 10.10
CA GLY A 309 27.33 20.51 11.36
C GLY A 309 26.18 21.54 11.30
N GLU A 310 25.95 22.15 10.13
CA GLU A 310 24.79 23.00 9.87
C GLU A 310 23.58 22.11 9.53
N GLU A 311 22.39 22.51 10.00
CA GLU A 311 21.16 21.80 9.64
C GLU A 311 20.86 22.04 8.16
N SER A 312 20.70 20.94 7.42
CA SER A 312 20.17 20.98 6.07
C SER A 312 18.67 21.19 6.12
N GLU A 313 18.15 21.98 5.19
CA GLU A 313 16.75 22.35 5.17
C GLU A 313 16.20 22.35 3.74
N VAL A 314 14.97 21.88 3.60
CA VAL A 314 14.16 22.04 2.39
C VAL A 314 12.82 22.65 2.76
N ALA A 315 12.45 23.75 2.09
CA ALA A 315 11.15 24.39 2.22
C ALA A 315 10.32 24.16 0.95
N LEU A 316 9.16 23.54 1.11
CA LEU A 316 8.23 23.15 0.05
C LEU A 316 6.92 23.92 0.19
N ALA A 317 6.37 24.38 -0.92
CA ALA A 317 5.06 25.03 -0.98
C ALA A 317 4.29 24.58 -2.22
N ARG A 318 2.98 24.39 -2.09
CA ARG A 318 2.12 24.21 -3.26
C ARG A 318 1.92 25.55 -3.96
N ASP A 319 2.10 25.56 -5.28
CA ASP A 319 1.72 26.69 -6.13
C ASP A 319 0.21 26.73 -6.42
N ASP A 320 -0.22 27.71 -7.22
CA ASP A 320 -1.62 27.91 -7.61
C ASP A 320 -2.18 26.75 -8.47
N LEU A 321 -1.30 25.97 -9.10
CA LEU A 321 -1.65 24.76 -9.86
C LEU A 321 -1.63 23.49 -8.98
N GLY A 322 -1.40 23.66 -7.67
CA GLY A 322 -1.35 22.58 -6.69
C GLY A 322 -0.07 21.74 -6.74
N GLN A 323 0.94 22.15 -7.52
CA GLN A 323 2.22 21.46 -7.65
C GLN A 323 3.18 21.91 -6.55
N TRP A 324 3.95 20.97 -6.01
CA TRP A 324 4.98 21.26 -5.02
C TRP A 324 6.18 21.95 -5.66
N GLN A 325 6.52 23.11 -5.13
CA GLN A 325 7.69 23.89 -5.45
C GLN A 325 8.63 23.90 -4.25
N MET A 326 9.93 23.92 -4.52
CA MET A 326 10.98 24.15 -3.54
C MET A 326 11.34 25.63 -3.52
N GLY A 327 11.50 26.20 -2.32
CA GLY A 327 11.93 27.59 -2.12
C GLY A 327 13.29 27.73 -1.44
N VAL A 328 13.73 26.73 -0.67
CA VAL A 328 15.02 26.71 0.05
C VAL A 328 15.62 25.31 -0.10
N PRO A 329 16.95 25.19 -0.30
CA PRO A 329 17.94 26.26 -0.50
C PRO A 329 17.98 26.80 -1.93
N LEU A 330 17.37 26.08 -2.88
CA LEU A 330 17.25 26.44 -4.28
C LEU A 330 15.77 26.56 -4.66
N VAL A 331 15.45 27.53 -5.51
CA VAL A 331 14.09 27.69 -6.05
C VAL A 331 13.91 26.80 -7.28
N GLY A 332 12.86 26.00 -7.31
CA GLY A 332 12.53 25.16 -8.47
C GLY A 332 11.46 24.11 -8.18
N PRO A 333 11.08 23.32 -9.20
CA PRO A 333 10.08 22.26 -9.02
C PRO A 333 10.60 21.18 -8.07
N ALA A 334 9.75 20.80 -7.11
CA ALA A 334 10.02 19.66 -6.25
C ALA A 334 9.58 18.35 -6.90
N ASP A 335 10.13 17.23 -6.45
CA ASP A 335 9.64 15.92 -6.86
C ASP A 335 8.28 15.62 -6.20
N GLN A 336 7.23 15.65 -7.02
CA GLN A 336 5.85 15.48 -6.56
C GLN A 336 5.61 14.14 -5.86
N GLU A 337 6.29 13.08 -6.30
CA GLU A 337 6.14 11.74 -5.76
C GLU A 337 6.79 11.65 -4.39
N VAL A 338 8.01 12.17 -4.25
CA VAL A 338 8.73 12.18 -2.97
C VAL A 338 7.98 12.99 -1.92
N VAL A 339 7.42 14.15 -2.28
CA VAL A 339 6.63 14.96 -1.34
C VAL A 339 5.32 14.27 -0.95
N ARG A 340 4.62 13.64 -1.92
CA ARG A 340 3.41 12.85 -1.64
C ARG A 340 3.70 11.71 -0.67
N ASP A 341 4.78 10.97 -0.90
CA ASP A 341 5.14 9.81 -0.10
C ASP A 341 5.57 10.24 1.30
N LEU A 342 6.33 11.34 1.42
CA LEU A 342 6.67 11.96 2.70
C LEU A 342 5.42 12.34 3.50
N LEU A 343 4.47 13.04 2.89
CA LEU A 343 3.22 13.43 3.57
C LEU A 343 2.38 12.21 3.97
N SER A 344 2.35 11.18 3.13
CA SER A 344 1.68 9.91 3.44
C SER A 344 2.36 9.20 4.60
N ASN A 345 3.69 9.15 4.63
CA ASN A 345 4.48 8.56 5.70
C ASN A 345 4.26 9.26 7.04
N LEU A 346 4.11 10.59 7.03
CA LEU A 346 3.71 11.35 8.21
C LEU A 346 2.26 11.05 8.60
N ALA A 347 1.30 11.16 7.68
CA ALA A 347 -0.12 10.96 7.97
C ALA A 347 -0.43 9.57 8.56
N TYR A 348 0.26 8.53 8.09
CA TYR A 348 0.09 7.15 8.55
C TYR A 348 1.11 6.74 9.62
N LEU A 349 1.90 7.68 10.17
CA LEU A 349 2.85 7.38 11.22
C LEU A 349 2.12 6.94 12.50
N ARG A 350 2.49 5.76 12.99
CA ARG A 350 1.90 5.14 14.17
C ARG A 350 2.90 5.03 15.31
N ALA A 351 2.44 5.38 16.51
CA ALA A 351 3.17 5.15 17.74
C ALA A 351 3.33 3.65 18.01
N LYS A 352 4.55 3.25 18.35
CA LYS A 352 4.90 1.95 18.92
C LYS A 352 4.52 1.92 20.41
N THR A 353 4.93 2.94 21.16
CA THR A 353 4.53 3.15 22.57
C THR A 353 4.23 4.62 22.86
N PHE A 354 3.48 4.85 23.95
CA PHE A 354 3.15 6.18 24.46
C PHE A 354 4.12 6.55 25.57
N VAL A 355 4.57 7.82 25.59
CA VAL A 355 5.41 8.36 26.67
C VAL A 355 4.57 9.35 27.46
N ASP A 356 3.89 8.85 28.48
CA ASP A 356 2.88 9.61 29.22
C ASP A 356 3.47 10.58 30.26
N GLU A 357 4.65 10.27 30.79
CA GLU A 357 5.39 11.12 31.74
C GLU A 357 6.70 11.63 31.12
N PRO A 358 6.65 12.60 30.19
CA PRO A 358 7.86 13.13 29.55
C PRO A 358 8.81 13.77 30.56
N GLY A 359 8.29 14.35 31.65
CA GLY A 359 9.11 14.88 32.75
C GLY A 359 9.89 13.82 33.51
N ALA A 360 9.38 12.58 33.57
CA ALA A 360 10.10 11.45 34.14
C ALA A 360 11.26 10.98 33.26
N LEU A 361 11.32 11.36 31.97
CA LEU A 361 12.49 11.15 31.10
C LEU A 361 13.58 12.22 31.27
N LEU A 362 13.24 13.35 31.90
CA LEU A 362 14.13 14.50 32.10
C LEU A 362 14.68 14.58 33.54
N GLN A 363 14.27 13.67 34.43
CA GLN A 363 14.75 13.61 35.81
C GLN A 363 16.11 12.90 35.90
N THR A 364 16.84 13.16 36.99
CA THR A 364 18.23 12.69 37.17
C THR A 364 18.36 11.17 37.29
N ASP A 365 17.26 10.47 37.62
CA ASP A 365 17.21 9.01 37.74
C ASP A 365 16.82 8.30 36.43
N THR A 366 16.54 9.04 35.34
CA THR A 366 16.34 8.45 34.01
C THR A 366 17.69 8.03 33.40
N ASP A 367 17.71 6.91 32.67
CA ASP A 367 18.87 6.46 31.91
C ASP A 367 19.44 7.59 31.01
N GLU A 368 20.76 7.85 31.09
CA GLU A 368 21.46 8.88 30.31
C GLU A 368 21.14 8.80 28.80
N ARG A 369 20.87 7.58 28.31
CA ARG A 369 20.45 7.29 26.94
C ARG A 369 19.18 8.02 26.52
N SER A 370 18.16 8.08 27.38
CA SER A 370 16.89 8.76 27.06
C SER A 370 17.08 10.27 26.96
N ARG A 371 17.97 10.84 27.79
CA ARG A 371 18.31 12.27 27.75
C ARG A 371 19.14 12.62 26.51
N GLU A 372 20.08 11.77 26.15
CA GLU A 372 20.87 11.91 24.92
C GLU A 372 19.96 11.85 23.69
N ALA A 373 19.05 10.87 23.64
CA ALA A 373 18.08 10.74 22.56
C ALA A 373 17.16 11.96 22.42
N LEU A 374 16.71 12.58 23.53
CA LEU A 374 15.89 13.81 23.47
C LEU A 374 16.63 15.05 22.96
N ARG A 375 17.97 15.06 23.09
CA ARG A 375 18.84 16.14 22.59
C ARG A 375 19.18 15.93 21.12
N GLU A 376 19.35 14.69 20.71
CA GLU A 376 19.54 14.33 19.30
C GLU A 376 18.29 14.72 18.50
N THR A 377 18.50 15.37 17.36
CA THR A 377 17.43 15.66 16.41
C THR A 377 17.79 14.98 15.10
N ALA A 378 17.04 13.94 14.73
CA ALA A 378 17.24 13.25 13.48
C ALA A 378 16.51 13.98 12.34
N LEU A 379 15.26 14.39 12.58
CA LEU A 379 14.44 15.14 11.62
C LEU A 379 13.54 16.13 12.34
N ARG A 380 13.28 17.26 11.70
CA ARG A 380 12.26 18.22 12.11
C ARG A 380 11.34 18.54 10.95
N PHE A 381 10.06 18.63 11.23
CA PHE A 381 9.02 18.95 10.27
C PHE A 381 8.25 20.16 10.77
N HIS A 382 8.01 21.11 9.88
CA HIS A 382 7.05 22.19 10.08
C HIS A 382 6.09 22.22 8.91
N TRP A 383 4.79 22.35 9.16
CA TRP A 383 3.81 22.41 8.09
C TRP A 383 2.67 23.36 8.42
N SER A 384 2.02 23.86 7.36
CA SER A 384 0.80 24.65 7.44
C SER A 384 -0.32 23.97 6.65
N VAL A 385 -1.55 24.19 7.10
CA VAL A 385 -2.77 23.71 6.44
C VAL A 385 -3.58 24.89 5.92
N GLU A 386 -4.36 24.67 4.86
CA GLU A 386 -5.24 25.68 4.30
C GLU A 386 -6.23 26.23 5.35
N GLY A 387 -6.36 27.57 5.41
CA GLY A 387 -7.19 28.24 6.41
C GLY A 387 -6.65 28.22 7.85
N GLY A 388 -5.50 27.59 8.10
CA GLY A 388 -4.85 27.53 9.41
C GLY A 388 -3.74 28.57 9.56
N HIS A 389 -3.81 29.40 10.61
CA HIS A 389 -2.74 30.35 10.96
C HIS A 389 -1.64 29.76 11.86
N LEU A 390 -1.79 28.51 12.29
CA LEU A 390 -0.84 27.87 13.22
C LEU A 390 0.06 26.90 12.44
N GLU A 391 1.33 27.24 12.31
CA GLU A 391 2.35 26.28 11.93
C GLU A 391 2.39 25.16 12.97
N ARG A 392 2.32 23.92 12.49
CA ARG A 392 2.46 22.73 13.32
C ARG A 392 3.88 22.21 13.16
N GLY A 393 4.46 21.71 14.24
CA GLY A 393 5.83 21.21 14.27
C GLY A 393 5.90 19.82 14.88
N ALA A 394 6.77 18.98 14.34
CA ALA A 394 7.13 17.70 14.91
C ALA A 394 8.63 17.45 14.80
N ARG A 395 9.17 16.66 15.71
CA ARG A 395 10.59 16.34 15.76
C ARG A 395 10.80 14.86 16.02
N ILE A 396 11.48 14.18 15.10
CA ILE A 396 12.01 12.83 15.36
C ILE A 396 13.39 13.00 16.00
N ALA A 397 13.53 12.41 17.17
CA ALA A 397 14.72 12.50 18.01
C ALA A 397 15.53 11.20 17.92
N GLY A 398 16.45 10.99 18.86
CA GLY A 398 17.33 9.83 18.91
C GLY A 398 16.62 8.51 19.27
N GLU A 399 17.41 7.44 19.28
CA GLU A 399 16.94 6.08 19.56
C GLU A 399 16.85 5.79 21.07
N VAL A 400 15.75 5.16 21.48
CA VAL A 400 15.51 4.65 22.84
C VAL A 400 14.78 3.31 22.73
N ASP A 401 15.26 2.29 23.45
CA ASP A 401 14.63 0.96 23.58
C ASP A 401 14.21 0.30 22.25
N GLY A 402 15.07 0.38 21.24
CA GLY A 402 14.82 -0.21 19.92
C GLY A 402 13.69 0.49 19.14
N GLY A 403 13.46 1.76 19.40
CA GLY A 403 12.65 2.68 18.61
C GLY A 403 13.25 4.08 18.62
N ARG A 404 12.61 5.03 17.95
CA ARG A 404 12.98 6.45 17.99
C ARG A 404 11.92 7.25 18.72
N LEU A 405 12.35 8.25 19.47
CA LEU A 405 11.44 9.20 20.08
C LEU A 405 10.89 10.15 19.01
N ILE A 406 9.63 10.51 19.12
CA ILE A 406 9.02 11.57 18.33
C ILE A 406 8.22 12.50 19.23
N GLU A 407 8.48 13.79 19.07
CA GLU A 407 7.76 14.89 19.69
C GLU A 407 6.75 15.44 18.69
N ALA A 408 5.47 15.24 18.99
CA ALA A 408 4.35 15.71 18.20
C ALA A 408 3.90 17.11 18.65
N PRO A 409 3.05 17.81 17.85
CA PRO A 409 2.49 19.09 18.25
C PRO A 409 1.87 19.05 19.66
N GLY A 410 2.16 20.07 20.46
CA GLY A 410 1.72 20.16 21.86
C GLY A 410 2.61 19.42 22.86
N GLY A 411 3.82 19.00 22.47
CA GLY A 411 4.83 18.41 23.37
C GLY A 411 4.55 16.96 23.78
N ARG A 412 3.68 16.26 23.03
CA ARG A 412 3.37 14.85 23.28
C ARG A 412 4.50 13.98 22.74
N LEU A 413 4.98 13.07 23.56
CA LEU A 413 6.05 12.14 23.20
C LEU A 413 5.50 10.74 22.90
N TYR A 414 6.05 10.13 21.86
CA TYR A 414 5.79 8.75 21.46
C TYR A 414 7.11 8.08 21.11
N THR A 415 7.12 6.75 21.06
CA THR A 415 8.15 6.02 20.32
C THR A 415 7.59 5.55 18.99
N ILE A 416 8.43 5.51 17.96
CA ILE A 416 8.15 4.90 16.65
C ILE A 416 9.19 3.81 16.38
N PRO A 417 8.93 2.83 15.51
CA PRO A 417 9.96 1.90 15.05
C PRO A 417 11.13 2.67 14.41
N ALA A 418 12.37 2.26 14.67
CA ALA A 418 13.57 3.00 14.25
C ALA A 418 13.72 3.06 12.73
N GLU A 419 13.33 1.97 12.06
CA GLU A 419 13.30 1.82 10.60
C GLU A 419 12.38 2.83 9.91
N ARG A 420 11.41 3.43 10.64
CA ARG A 420 10.57 4.49 10.07
C ARG A 420 11.38 5.71 9.65
N LEU A 421 12.58 5.90 10.18
CA LEU A 421 13.44 6.99 9.75
C LEU A 421 13.89 6.81 8.28
N ASP A 422 14.05 5.59 7.79
CA ASP A 422 14.55 5.31 6.43
C ASP A 422 13.56 5.75 5.34
N ASP A 423 12.29 5.89 5.70
CA ASP A 423 11.22 6.37 4.81
C ASP A 423 11.24 7.89 4.57
N PHE A 424 12.17 8.62 5.22
CA PHE A 424 12.28 10.07 5.14
C PHE A 424 13.54 10.50 4.37
N PRO A 425 13.42 11.21 3.24
CA PRO A 425 14.57 11.67 2.48
C PRO A 425 15.44 12.66 3.27
N ARG A 426 16.75 12.47 3.21
CA ARG A 426 17.77 13.28 3.91
C ARG A 426 18.83 13.85 2.97
N ARG A 427 18.53 13.92 1.68
CA ARG A 427 19.39 14.56 0.68
C ARG A 427 18.57 15.61 -0.06
N LEU A 428 19.16 16.77 -0.30
CA LEU A 428 18.51 17.84 -1.05
C LEU A 428 18.01 17.36 -2.42
N VAL A 429 18.83 16.58 -3.12
CA VAL A 429 18.52 16.08 -4.47
C VAL A 429 17.29 15.18 -4.53
N ASP A 430 16.94 14.52 -3.42
CA ASP A 430 15.74 13.68 -3.36
C ASP A 430 14.45 14.51 -3.45
N TYR A 431 14.49 15.75 -2.97
CA TYR A 431 13.35 16.67 -3.05
C TYR A 431 13.26 17.40 -4.38
N ARG A 432 14.32 17.41 -5.20
CA ARG A 432 14.35 18.13 -6.47
C ARG A 432 13.68 17.31 -7.56
N SER A 433 12.96 17.97 -8.47
CA SER A 433 12.39 17.29 -9.64
C SER A 433 13.46 16.61 -10.47
N LYS A 434 13.34 15.28 -10.63
CA LYS A 434 14.21 14.45 -11.49
C LYS A 434 13.56 14.17 -12.85
N ARG A 435 12.57 14.98 -13.25
CA ARG A 435 11.89 14.88 -14.55
C ARG A 435 12.78 15.49 -15.62
N VAL A 436 13.20 14.67 -16.58
CA VAL A 436 14.09 15.07 -17.68
C VAL A 436 13.27 15.56 -18.86
N SER A 437 12.16 14.90 -19.17
CA SER A 437 11.20 15.33 -20.20
C SER A 437 9.78 14.89 -19.85
N SER A 438 8.79 15.65 -20.34
CA SER A 438 7.38 15.41 -20.05
C SER A 438 6.47 16.03 -21.09
N PHE A 439 5.77 15.21 -21.86
CA PHE A 439 4.82 15.67 -22.87
C PHE A 439 3.69 14.66 -23.10
N ASP A 440 2.59 15.09 -23.71
CA ASP A 440 1.52 14.19 -24.14
C ASP A 440 1.99 13.38 -25.37
N ILE A 441 2.03 12.06 -25.24
CA ILE A 441 2.45 11.14 -26.30
C ILE A 441 1.66 11.37 -27.59
N SER A 442 0.38 11.72 -27.49
CA SER A 442 -0.49 11.95 -28.66
C SER A 442 -0.14 13.22 -29.44
N ALA A 443 0.61 14.14 -28.83
CA ALA A 443 1.10 15.34 -29.49
C ALA A 443 2.33 15.05 -30.38
N ALA A 444 3.06 13.95 -30.16
CA ALA A 444 4.27 13.64 -30.91
C ALA A 444 3.99 13.35 -32.39
N ARG A 445 4.74 13.99 -33.30
CA ARG A 445 4.58 13.85 -34.75
C ARG A 445 5.86 13.52 -35.49
N ARG A 446 6.99 14.00 -34.96
CA ARG A 446 8.30 13.87 -35.59
C ARG A 446 9.34 13.51 -34.54
N LEU A 447 10.16 12.52 -34.86
CA LEU A 447 11.26 12.03 -34.05
C LEU A 447 12.54 12.20 -34.85
N GLU A 448 13.49 12.92 -34.30
CA GLU A 448 14.79 13.15 -34.91
C GLU A 448 15.89 12.63 -33.99
N MET A 449 16.83 11.87 -34.56
CA MET A 449 17.96 11.31 -33.85
C MET A 449 19.24 11.62 -34.60
N GLU A 450 20.25 12.12 -33.90
CA GLU A 450 21.57 12.42 -34.46
C GLU A 450 22.67 11.70 -33.69
N PHE A 451 23.55 11.02 -34.42
CA PHE A 451 24.67 10.26 -33.88
C PHE A 451 25.97 10.65 -34.59
N PRO A 452 26.98 11.19 -33.88
CA PRO A 452 28.32 11.34 -34.43
C PRO A 452 28.90 9.96 -34.77
N LEU A 453 29.40 9.81 -35.99
CA LEU A 453 30.11 8.60 -36.43
C LEU A 453 31.58 8.72 -36.01
N ILE A 454 32.07 7.66 -35.37
CA ILE A 454 33.49 7.55 -35.00
C ILE A 454 34.29 7.37 -36.29
N GLU A 455 35.28 8.23 -36.55
CA GLU A 455 36.26 8.00 -37.63
C GLU A 455 37.05 6.73 -37.28
N GLU A 456 36.93 5.67 -38.10
CA GLU A 456 37.82 4.53 -38.00
C GLU A 456 39.27 4.99 -38.24
N ALA A 457 40.21 4.48 -37.45
CA ALA A 457 41.63 4.84 -37.53
C ALA A 457 42.19 4.52 -38.94
N GLY A 458 42.25 5.53 -39.80
CA GLY A 458 42.66 5.40 -41.21
C GLY A 458 41.87 6.26 -42.21
N ALA A 459 40.75 6.87 -41.80
CA ALA A 459 40.04 7.85 -42.61
C ALA A 459 40.80 9.20 -42.66
N GLU A 460 40.84 9.84 -43.84
CA GLU A 460 41.43 11.17 -44.00
C GLU A 460 40.82 12.15 -42.99
N ALA A 461 41.67 12.74 -42.14
CA ALA A 461 41.27 13.66 -41.09
C ALA A 461 40.41 14.80 -41.65
N GLY A 462 39.14 14.89 -41.24
CA GLY A 462 38.37 16.13 -41.38
C GLY A 462 36.88 16.03 -41.68
N ARG A 463 36.24 14.87 -41.66
CA ARG A 463 34.76 14.78 -41.73
C ARG A 463 34.25 13.60 -40.90
N ALA A 464 34.21 13.79 -39.59
CA ALA A 464 33.33 12.99 -38.73
C ALA A 464 31.90 13.12 -39.28
N GLY A 465 31.40 12.05 -39.90
CA GLY A 465 30.02 12.02 -40.41
C GLY A 465 29.03 12.03 -39.26
N VAL A 466 27.82 12.55 -39.49
CA VAL A 466 26.71 12.44 -38.54
C VAL A 466 25.65 11.57 -39.19
N LEU A 467 25.24 10.50 -38.51
CA LEU A 467 24.04 9.76 -38.88
C LEU A 467 22.84 10.53 -38.34
N ARG A 468 22.04 11.09 -39.25
CA ARG A 468 20.79 11.78 -38.93
C ARG A 468 19.62 10.93 -39.40
N VAL A 469 18.71 10.62 -38.48
CA VAL A 469 17.52 9.81 -38.70
C VAL A 469 16.31 10.66 -38.38
N VAL A 470 15.37 10.75 -39.31
CA VAL A 470 14.12 11.50 -39.15
C VAL A 470 12.96 10.55 -39.40
N ALA A 471 12.17 10.32 -38.36
CA ALA A 471 10.94 9.55 -38.44
C ALA A 471 9.71 10.45 -38.25
N GLU A 472 8.67 10.22 -39.04
CA GLU A 472 7.40 10.92 -38.97
C GLU A 472 6.27 9.93 -38.68
N LEU A 473 5.32 10.37 -37.86
CA LEU A 473 4.15 9.57 -37.48
C LEU A 473 3.05 9.72 -38.54
N ALA A 474 2.78 8.63 -39.26
CA ALA A 474 1.67 8.51 -40.20
C ALA A 474 0.56 7.60 -39.63
N GLU A 475 -0.54 7.41 -40.39
CA GLU A 475 -1.62 6.49 -40.01
C GLU A 475 -1.15 5.04 -39.82
N SER A 476 -0.12 4.64 -40.57
CA SER A 476 0.49 3.30 -40.49
C SER A 476 1.51 3.16 -39.36
N GLY A 477 1.73 4.20 -38.54
CA GLY A 477 2.76 4.25 -37.50
C GLY A 477 3.97 5.10 -37.89
N TRP A 478 5.04 5.00 -37.10
CA TRP A 478 6.29 5.73 -37.34
C TRP A 478 7.02 5.20 -38.56
N SER A 479 7.52 6.09 -39.41
CA SER A 479 8.29 5.72 -40.60
C SER A 479 9.42 6.72 -40.86
N SER A 480 10.55 6.23 -41.38
CA SER A 480 11.74 7.03 -41.71
C SER A 480 12.12 6.83 -43.18
N SER A 481 12.57 7.90 -43.86
CA SER A 481 13.01 7.81 -45.26
C SER A 481 14.41 7.20 -45.34
N GLY A 482 14.54 5.98 -45.86
CA GLY A 482 15.84 5.45 -46.33
C GLY A 482 16.33 4.12 -45.75
N ALA A 483 15.55 3.39 -44.93
CA ALA A 483 15.88 2.04 -44.48
C ALA A 483 14.63 1.28 -43.99
N SER A 484 14.81 -0.01 -43.69
CA SER A 484 13.90 -0.75 -42.81
C SER A 484 13.91 -0.08 -41.44
N PHE A 485 12.75 0.33 -40.92
CA PHE A 485 12.62 1.09 -39.67
C PHE A 485 11.56 0.43 -38.77
N ASP A 486 11.94 0.09 -37.55
CA ASP A 486 11.06 -0.53 -36.58
C ASP A 486 10.14 0.52 -35.92
N ALA A 487 8.86 0.53 -36.33
CA ALA A 487 7.85 1.47 -35.84
C ALA A 487 7.46 1.23 -34.37
N ASP A 488 7.55 -0.01 -33.89
CA ASP A 488 7.22 -0.37 -32.50
C ASP A 488 8.32 0.15 -31.56
N ARG A 489 9.58 0.03 -31.95
CA ARG A 489 10.72 0.61 -31.23
C ARG A 489 10.68 2.13 -31.19
N ALA A 490 10.30 2.79 -32.28
CA ALA A 490 10.07 4.23 -32.29
C ALA A 490 8.94 4.66 -31.34
N SER A 491 7.83 3.92 -31.33
CA SER A 491 6.72 4.15 -30.41
C SER A 491 7.14 3.97 -28.95
N HIS A 492 7.96 2.96 -28.67
CA HIS A 492 8.54 2.72 -27.35
C HIS A 492 9.44 3.87 -26.92
N LEU A 493 10.38 4.30 -27.78
CA LEU A 493 11.29 5.41 -27.50
C LEU A 493 10.52 6.71 -27.20
N VAL A 494 9.52 7.06 -28.01
CA VAL A 494 8.70 8.27 -27.78
C VAL A 494 7.95 8.17 -26.45
N ARG A 495 7.42 6.99 -26.09
CA ARG A 495 6.79 6.77 -24.77
C ARG A 495 7.79 6.93 -23.62
N THR A 496 9.00 6.39 -23.77
CA THR A 496 10.07 6.55 -22.77
C THR A 496 10.43 8.03 -22.58
N LEU A 497 10.59 8.78 -23.68
CA LEU A 497 10.88 10.21 -23.64
C LEU A 497 9.71 11.04 -23.09
N ALA A 498 8.46 10.63 -23.29
CA ALA A 498 7.29 11.36 -22.80
C ALA A 498 7.20 11.45 -21.28
N GLY A 499 7.89 10.58 -20.55
CA GLY A 499 7.92 10.56 -19.08
C GLY A 499 9.30 10.27 -18.50
N LEU A 500 10.36 10.66 -19.21
CA LEU A 500 11.73 10.32 -18.82
C LEU A 500 12.09 10.93 -17.47
N ARG A 501 12.53 10.07 -16.54
CA ARG A 501 12.99 10.44 -15.22
C ARG A 501 14.42 9.99 -14.99
N ALA A 502 15.18 10.82 -14.29
CA ALA A 502 16.52 10.55 -13.83
C ALA A 502 16.50 9.84 -12.46
N VAL A 503 17.55 9.10 -12.16
CA VAL A 503 17.79 8.54 -10.82
C VAL A 503 18.44 9.58 -9.89
N ASP A 504 19.26 10.46 -10.45
CA ASP A 504 19.95 11.51 -9.71
C ASP A 504 20.24 12.76 -10.58
N ILE A 505 20.62 13.86 -9.93
CA ILE A 505 21.12 15.07 -10.58
C ILE A 505 22.63 15.11 -10.38
N PHE A 506 23.38 15.11 -11.48
CA PHE A 506 24.84 15.13 -11.43
C PHE A 506 25.38 16.52 -11.12
N ALA A 507 24.87 17.53 -11.82
CA ALA A 507 25.29 18.91 -11.68
C ALA A 507 24.20 19.86 -12.20
N ASP A 508 24.11 21.05 -11.61
CA ASP A 508 23.18 22.09 -12.06
C ASP A 508 23.60 22.72 -13.38
N GLU A 509 24.90 22.83 -13.58
CA GLU A 509 25.55 23.32 -14.79
C GLU A 509 26.99 22.76 -14.85
N MET A 510 27.53 22.66 -16.07
CA MET A 510 28.91 22.22 -16.32
C MET A 510 29.50 23.07 -17.45
N GLY A 511 30.79 23.38 -17.36
CA GLY A 511 31.52 24.05 -18.44
C GLY A 511 31.80 23.11 -19.62
N SER A 512 32.13 23.65 -20.81
CA SER A 512 32.37 22.85 -22.03
C SER A 512 33.39 21.71 -21.83
N ASN A 513 34.50 21.96 -21.15
CA ASN A 513 35.51 20.93 -20.88
C ASN A 513 34.97 19.80 -19.98
N GLU A 514 34.11 20.14 -19.03
CA GLU A 514 33.48 19.18 -18.12
C GLU A 514 32.40 18.39 -18.87
N LEU A 515 31.59 19.06 -19.70
CA LEU A 515 30.62 18.41 -20.59
C LEU A 515 31.31 17.43 -21.55
N ALA A 516 32.46 17.79 -22.11
CA ALA A 516 33.26 16.90 -22.94
C ALA A 516 33.72 15.65 -22.16
N SER A 517 34.08 15.80 -20.88
CA SER A 517 34.50 14.68 -20.03
C SER A 517 33.39 13.65 -19.77
N VAL A 518 32.12 14.09 -19.80
CA VAL A 518 30.94 13.22 -19.67
C VAL A 518 30.28 12.90 -21.02
N GLY A 519 30.91 13.28 -22.13
CA GLY A 519 30.45 12.95 -23.49
C GLY A 519 29.23 13.75 -23.95
N LEU A 520 28.99 14.92 -23.36
CA LEU A 520 27.91 15.85 -23.72
C LEU A 520 28.37 17.02 -24.60
N ASP A 521 29.68 17.14 -24.86
CA ASP A 521 30.25 18.13 -25.79
C ASP A 521 31.43 17.53 -26.60
N PRO A 522 31.21 17.04 -27.85
CA PRO A 522 29.90 16.85 -28.48
C PRO A 522 29.13 15.69 -27.82
N ALA A 523 27.79 15.77 -27.85
CA ALA A 523 26.91 14.71 -27.37
C ALA A 523 27.06 13.42 -28.22
N ARG A 524 26.99 12.24 -27.59
CA ARG A 524 27.06 10.94 -28.28
C ARG A 524 25.81 10.60 -29.07
N ALA A 525 24.68 11.10 -28.62
CA ALA A 525 23.42 11.07 -29.35
C ALA A 525 22.60 12.30 -28.96
N THR A 526 21.86 12.85 -29.91
CA THR A 526 20.83 13.85 -29.65
C THR A 526 19.50 13.30 -30.13
N ILE A 527 18.46 13.37 -29.29
CA ILE A 527 17.12 12.90 -29.63
C ILE A 527 16.14 14.04 -29.41
N ARG A 528 15.40 14.39 -30.47
CA ARG A 528 14.41 15.46 -30.47
C ARG A 528 13.06 14.90 -30.85
N VAL A 529 12.04 15.24 -30.06
CA VAL A 529 10.64 14.95 -30.38
C VAL A 529 9.93 16.27 -30.63
N GLU A 530 9.29 16.37 -31.78
CA GLU A 530 8.52 17.54 -32.18
C GLU A 530 7.07 17.15 -32.46
N GLY A 531 6.16 18.08 -32.23
CA GLY A 531 4.75 17.79 -32.32
C GLY A 531 3.87 18.97 -31.97
N GLY A 532 2.63 18.69 -31.60
CA GLY A 532 1.64 19.69 -31.22
C GLY A 532 0.23 19.14 -31.35
N SER A 533 -0.70 19.70 -30.58
CA SER A 533 -2.11 19.32 -30.61
C SER A 533 -2.82 19.81 -31.89
N ASP A 534 -2.33 20.89 -32.51
CA ASP A 534 -2.84 21.43 -33.77
C ASP A 534 -1.91 21.05 -34.94
N PRO A 535 -2.33 20.16 -35.86
CA PRO A 535 -1.52 19.77 -37.00
C PRO A 535 -1.29 20.89 -38.03
N ALA A 536 -2.04 22.00 -37.95
CA ALA A 536 -1.84 23.18 -38.81
C ALA A 536 -0.85 24.20 -38.21
N ALA A 537 -0.50 24.08 -36.94
CA ALA A 537 0.47 24.94 -36.27
C ALA A 537 1.91 24.51 -36.57
N ARG A 538 2.87 25.41 -36.31
CA ARG A 538 4.29 25.05 -36.37
C ARG A 538 4.57 24.04 -35.24
N PRO A 539 5.24 22.91 -35.53
CA PRO A 539 5.54 21.92 -34.51
C PRO A 539 6.42 22.53 -33.41
N GLU A 540 6.05 22.28 -32.17
CA GLU A 540 6.82 22.63 -30.97
C GLU A 540 7.77 21.50 -30.60
N THR A 541 8.90 21.84 -29.99
CA THR A 541 9.81 20.85 -29.42
C THR A 541 9.23 20.34 -28.11
N LEU A 542 8.79 19.08 -28.11
CA LEU A 542 8.20 18.41 -26.95
C LEU A 542 9.28 17.82 -26.03
N ALA A 543 10.40 17.38 -26.61
CA ALA A 543 11.60 16.95 -25.89
C ALA A 543 12.84 17.17 -26.75
N ASP A 544 13.95 17.54 -26.11
CA ASP A 544 15.28 17.65 -26.72
C ASP A 544 16.28 17.10 -25.70
N LEU A 545 16.95 16.01 -26.03
CA LEU A 545 17.79 15.25 -25.11
C LEU A 545 19.17 15.00 -25.73
N SER A 546 20.21 15.51 -25.08
CA SER A 546 21.60 15.14 -25.35
C SER A 546 22.02 13.99 -24.43
N ILE A 547 22.64 12.97 -25.00
CA ILE A 547 23.09 11.75 -24.30
C ILE A 547 24.62 11.71 -24.27
N GLY A 548 25.16 11.43 -23.09
CA GLY A 548 26.59 11.35 -22.81
C GLY A 548 27.13 9.93 -22.67
N TYR A 549 28.22 9.78 -21.92
CA TYR A 549 28.80 8.48 -21.61
C TYR A 549 27.88 7.67 -20.67
N LEU A 550 27.94 6.35 -20.83
CA LEU A 550 27.40 5.42 -19.85
C LEU A 550 28.51 5.08 -18.87
N ASP A 551 28.36 5.52 -17.62
CA ASP A 551 29.20 5.10 -16.51
C ASP A 551 28.59 3.83 -15.89
N PRO A 552 29.32 2.70 -15.82
CA PRO A 552 28.77 1.45 -15.28
C PRO A 552 28.30 1.54 -13.82
N ASP A 553 28.89 2.43 -13.03
CA ASP A 553 28.61 2.57 -11.61
C ASP A 553 27.55 3.66 -11.36
N ARG A 554 27.53 4.71 -12.18
CA ARG A 554 26.65 5.89 -11.96
C ARG A 554 25.41 5.92 -12.85
N GLY A 555 25.49 5.34 -14.05
CA GLY A 555 24.44 5.39 -15.05
C GLY A 555 24.75 6.29 -16.24
N LEU A 556 23.72 6.62 -17.01
CA LEU A 556 23.85 7.33 -18.28
C LEU A 556 23.73 8.84 -18.07
N PHE A 557 24.75 9.60 -18.47
CA PHE A 557 24.68 11.06 -18.45
C PHE A 557 23.70 11.58 -19.51
N ALA A 558 22.83 12.49 -19.11
CA ALA A 558 21.86 13.09 -20.01
C ALA A 558 21.65 14.58 -19.68
N LYS A 559 21.37 15.38 -20.71
CA LYS A 559 21.11 16.81 -20.56
C LYS A 559 19.95 17.23 -21.47
N PRO A 560 18.85 17.77 -20.91
CA PRO A 560 17.81 18.41 -21.71
C PRO A 560 18.34 19.61 -22.50
N GLY A 561 17.81 19.85 -23.69
CA GLY A 561 18.16 20.98 -24.54
C GLY A 561 17.72 22.34 -23.97
N ASP A 562 16.66 22.34 -23.15
CA ASP A 562 16.04 23.52 -22.55
C ASP A 562 16.56 23.85 -21.13
N ALA A 563 17.41 22.99 -20.55
CA ALA A 563 17.95 23.16 -19.20
C ALA A 563 19.49 23.00 -19.16
N PRO A 564 20.18 23.74 -18.27
CA PRO A 564 21.62 23.55 -18.06
C PRO A 564 21.95 22.30 -17.26
N THR A 565 20.98 21.74 -16.52
CA THR A 565 21.14 20.63 -15.58
C THR A 565 21.52 19.32 -16.25
N ILE A 566 22.47 18.63 -15.64
CA ILE A 566 22.98 17.34 -16.07
C ILE A 566 22.40 16.27 -15.13
N PHE A 567 21.72 15.31 -15.72
CA PHE A 567 21.05 14.23 -15.04
C PHE A 567 21.81 12.91 -15.19
N LEU A 568 21.61 12.02 -14.23
CA LEU A 568 21.98 10.61 -14.31
C LEU A 568 20.72 9.80 -14.52
N LEU A 569 20.61 9.14 -15.67
CA LEU A 569 19.60 8.12 -15.92
C LEU A 569 20.10 6.77 -15.39
N SER A 570 19.17 5.84 -15.11
CA SER A 570 19.56 4.49 -14.70
C SER A 570 20.44 3.82 -15.77
N ALA A 571 21.31 2.89 -15.38
CA ALA A 571 22.11 2.14 -16.35
C ALA A 571 21.24 1.39 -17.36
N GLY A 572 20.07 0.88 -16.94
CA GLY A 572 19.08 0.25 -17.81
C GLY A 572 18.43 1.20 -18.81
N ALA A 573 18.46 2.52 -18.60
CA ALA A 573 17.96 3.47 -19.60
C ALA A 573 18.76 3.42 -20.91
N ALA A 574 19.99 2.92 -20.88
CA ALA A 574 20.79 2.68 -22.08
C ALA A 574 20.23 1.55 -22.97
N ASP A 575 19.34 0.70 -22.45
CA ASP A 575 18.67 -0.32 -23.25
C ASP A 575 17.50 0.22 -24.06
N ASP A 576 16.86 1.28 -23.57
CA ASP A 576 15.67 1.89 -24.17
C ASP A 576 16.00 3.12 -25.03
N LEU A 577 17.19 3.69 -24.85
CA LEU A 577 17.66 4.86 -25.59
C LEU A 577 18.75 4.48 -26.59
N PRO A 578 18.68 4.95 -27.85
CA PRO A 578 19.78 4.78 -28.78
C PRO A 578 20.94 5.69 -28.35
N ILE A 579 21.93 5.12 -27.66
CA ILE A 579 23.09 5.87 -27.13
C ILE A 579 24.25 6.02 -28.15
N SER A 580 24.15 5.36 -29.30
CA SER A 580 25.15 5.39 -30.38
C SER A 580 24.54 5.00 -31.73
N ALA A 581 25.23 5.31 -32.82
CA ALA A 581 24.83 4.87 -34.16
C ALA A 581 24.74 3.34 -34.27
N GLU A 582 25.67 2.60 -33.67
CA GLU A 582 25.66 1.13 -33.67
C GLU A 582 24.44 0.57 -32.95
N ARG A 583 24.10 1.13 -31.78
CA ARG A 583 22.93 0.71 -31.01
C ARG A 583 21.64 1.04 -31.76
N TYR A 584 21.57 2.23 -32.36
CA TYR A 584 20.45 2.59 -33.24
C TYR A 584 20.25 1.54 -34.36
N ARG A 585 21.31 1.17 -35.09
CA ARG A 585 21.18 0.18 -36.17
C ARG A 585 20.72 -1.18 -35.66
N ALA A 586 21.24 -1.63 -34.52
CA ALA A 586 20.85 -2.90 -33.92
C ALA A 586 19.37 -2.93 -33.49
N ASP A 587 18.86 -1.82 -32.96
CA ASP A 587 17.53 -1.78 -32.35
C ASP A 587 16.42 -1.29 -33.30
N PHE A 588 16.73 -0.39 -34.24
CA PHE A 588 15.74 0.30 -35.08
C PHE A 588 15.80 -0.11 -36.56
N GLU A 589 16.93 -0.60 -37.06
CA GLU A 589 16.98 -1.11 -38.43
C GLU A 589 16.49 -2.56 -38.42
N ALA A 590 15.28 -2.80 -38.94
CA ALA A 590 14.73 -4.14 -38.91
C ALA A 590 15.61 -5.08 -39.76
N THR A 591 16.25 -6.07 -39.12
CA THR A 591 16.91 -7.16 -39.83
C THR A 591 15.84 -7.94 -40.59
N ALA A 592 16.00 -8.08 -41.90
CA ALA A 592 15.07 -8.72 -42.82
C ALA A 592 14.83 -10.24 -42.60
N ASN A 593 15.01 -10.77 -41.38
CA ASN A 593 15.07 -12.22 -41.13
C ASN A 593 14.17 -12.76 -40.01
N ASP A 594 13.25 -11.97 -39.42
CA ASP A 594 12.32 -12.52 -38.41
C ASP A 594 10.90 -12.84 -38.94
N GLU A 595 10.65 -12.69 -40.25
CA GLU A 595 9.42 -13.21 -40.89
C GLU A 595 9.43 -14.74 -41.10
N GLY A 596 10.44 -15.46 -40.58
CA GLY A 596 10.63 -16.89 -40.78
C GLY A 596 10.36 -17.80 -39.58
N ARG A 597 9.95 -17.28 -38.41
CA ARG A 597 9.68 -18.12 -37.24
C ARG A 597 8.18 -18.36 -37.07
N GLY A 598 7.63 -19.22 -37.93
CA GLY A 598 6.36 -19.91 -37.63
C GLY A 598 6.46 -20.64 -36.28
N PRO A 599 5.32 -20.87 -35.58
CA PRO A 599 5.34 -21.51 -34.27
C PRO A 599 6.04 -22.86 -34.37
N ALA A 600 7.08 -23.04 -33.56
CA ALA A 600 7.77 -24.31 -33.44
C ALA A 600 6.73 -25.38 -33.07
N ALA A 601 6.56 -26.35 -33.98
CA ALA A 601 5.80 -27.55 -33.71
C ALA A 601 6.40 -28.28 -32.49
N ASP A 602 5.51 -28.77 -31.62
CA ASP A 602 5.86 -29.60 -30.47
C ASP A 602 6.84 -30.73 -30.86
N PRO A 603 7.92 -30.96 -30.09
CA PRO A 603 8.74 -32.15 -30.30
C PRO A 603 8.02 -33.38 -29.75
N GLU A 604 7.68 -34.30 -30.67
CA GLU A 604 7.28 -35.67 -30.37
C GLU A 604 8.30 -36.38 -29.45
N PRO A 605 7.86 -37.20 -28.49
CA PRO A 605 8.75 -37.87 -27.56
C PRO A 605 9.32 -39.17 -28.16
N GLY A 606 10.65 -39.26 -28.18
CA GLY A 606 11.35 -40.54 -28.08
C GLY A 606 12.16 -40.96 -29.31
N ALA A 607 13.47 -40.77 -29.23
CA ALA A 607 14.44 -41.70 -29.78
C ALA A 607 15.74 -41.61 -28.97
N LEU A 608 15.94 -42.63 -28.13
CA LEU A 608 17.22 -43.02 -27.56
C LEU A 608 18.27 -43.13 -28.68
N PHE A 609 19.51 -42.65 -28.48
CA PHE A 609 20.71 -43.41 -28.83
C PHE A 609 21.98 -42.83 -28.18
N SER A 610 22.59 -43.69 -27.37
CA SER A 610 23.98 -43.87 -26.95
C SER A 610 24.98 -42.71 -27.06
N LEU A 611 25.46 -42.29 -25.88
CA LEU A 611 26.81 -41.77 -25.68
C LEU A 611 27.73 -42.94 -25.34
N ASP A 612 28.88 -43.00 -26.01
CA ASP A 612 30.10 -43.67 -25.53
C ASP A 612 31.32 -42.86 -26.02
N PRO A 613 32.50 -43.00 -25.40
CA PRO A 613 33.15 -41.87 -24.75
C PRO A 613 34.52 -41.52 -25.34
N LEU A 614 35.03 -40.38 -24.85
CA LEU A 614 36.41 -39.90 -24.87
C LEU A 614 37.50 -40.94 -25.20
N GLU A 615 38.28 -40.66 -26.25
CA GLU A 615 39.72 -41.00 -26.34
C GLU A 615 40.42 -39.91 -27.16
N GLY A 616 41.52 -39.36 -26.62
CA GLY A 616 42.14 -38.13 -27.09
C GLY A 616 43.40 -38.29 -27.94
N VAL A 617 44.19 -37.19 -27.92
CA VAL A 617 45.62 -37.09 -28.31
C VAL A 617 45.81 -36.88 -29.84
N ASP A 618 46.59 -35.93 -30.39
CA ASP A 618 47.82 -35.26 -29.94
C ASP A 618 48.09 -33.90 -30.67
N LEU A 619 49.09 -33.18 -30.14
CA LEU A 619 49.73 -31.89 -30.51
C LEU A 619 50.25 -31.78 -31.98
N PRO A 620 50.71 -30.59 -32.47
CA PRO A 620 51.92 -29.90 -32.02
C PRO A 620 51.73 -28.59 -31.22
#